data_AF-A0A172WG82-F1
#
_entry.id   AF-A0A172WG82-F1
#
_cell.length_a   1.000
_cell.length_b   1.000
_cell.length_c   1.000
_cell.angle_alpha   90.00
_cell.angle_beta   90.00
_cell.angle_gamma   90.00
#
_symmetry.space_group_name_H-M   'P 1'
#
loop_
_entity.id
_entity.type
_entity.pdbx_description
1 polymer ?
#
loop_
_entity_poly.entity_id
_entity_poly.type
_entity_poly.pdbx_seq_one_letter_code
_entity_poly.pdbx_strand_id
1 'polypeptide(L)'
;MTQDENGDGTVKTGEDVTFKVVVKNDNDVNIAGTCTIRIVYPTSSSDTSTRSFSVSVNAPAGGSATETFGSVHYAWSGTFTYPGECSFDQYTKSFSGSVTVIKDTSPINPSNSLFSVELIAYPTELEGGGEVYLQVKAWNYDGSLIPVMGYIEIDGDRIRGIW
;
A
#
# COMPACT_ATOMS: atom_id res chain seq x y z
N MET A 1 11.97 4.28 10.18
CA MET A 1 12.59 4.34 8.84
C MET A 1 11.71 3.56 7.88
N THR A 2 11.34 4.15 6.76
CA THR A 2 10.63 3.48 5.67
C THR A 2 11.68 2.84 4.77
N GLN A 3 11.50 1.56 4.46
CA GLN A 3 12.32 0.89 3.46
C GLN A 3 11.52 0.83 2.16
N ASP A 4 12.01 1.56 1.17
CA ASP A 4 11.59 1.47 -0.23
C ASP A 4 11.94 0.06 -0.76
N GLU A 5 11.03 -0.53 -1.51
CA GLU A 5 11.11 -1.91 -2.02
C GLU A 5 12.26 -2.09 -3.00
N ASN A 6 12.53 -1.09 -3.85
CA ASN A 6 13.54 -1.17 -4.90
C ASN A 6 14.77 -0.26 -4.62
N GLY A 7 14.67 0.65 -3.65
CA GLY A 7 15.75 1.52 -3.21
C GLY A 7 16.09 2.66 -4.17
N ASP A 8 15.18 3.03 -5.07
CA ASP A 8 15.33 4.13 -6.03
C ASP A 8 15.02 5.52 -5.41
N GLY A 9 14.52 5.54 -4.17
CA GLY A 9 14.20 6.76 -3.44
C GLY A 9 12.83 7.34 -3.77
N THR A 10 12.03 6.64 -4.56
CA THR A 10 10.65 6.99 -4.95
C THR A 10 9.72 5.80 -4.80
N VAL A 11 8.75 5.91 -3.90
CA VAL A 11 7.70 4.90 -3.81
C VAL A 11 6.70 5.10 -4.95
N LYS A 12 6.42 4.05 -5.70
CA LYS A 12 5.47 4.05 -6.83
C LYS A 12 4.23 3.23 -6.51
N THR A 13 3.17 3.49 -7.27
CA THR A 13 1.96 2.68 -7.20
C THR A 13 2.27 1.23 -7.56
N GLY A 14 1.80 0.29 -6.74
CA GLY A 14 2.04 -1.14 -6.90
C GLY A 14 3.18 -1.69 -6.03
N GLU A 15 3.92 -0.84 -5.32
CA GLU A 15 4.99 -1.26 -4.41
C GLU A 15 4.50 -1.46 -2.97
N ASP A 16 5.23 -2.27 -2.22
CA ASP A 16 5.02 -2.53 -0.80
C ASP A 16 6.04 -1.76 0.05
N VAL A 17 5.58 -0.82 0.88
CA VAL A 17 6.46 -0.13 1.83
C VAL A 17 6.44 -0.82 3.17
N THR A 18 7.63 -1.15 3.67
CA THR A 18 7.82 -1.76 4.99
C THR A 18 8.17 -0.71 6.04
N PHE A 19 7.43 -0.74 7.15
CA PHE A 19 7.59 0.20 8.25
C PHE A 19 8.38 -0.42 9.40
N LYS A 20 9.48 0.26 9.77
CA LYS A 20 10.32 -0.13 10.90
C LYS A 20 10.45 0.99 11.91
N VAL A 21 10.46 0.63 13.19
CA VAL A 21 10.78 1.53 14.30
C VAL A 21 12.14 1.17 14.87
N VAL A 22 12.96 2.19 15.15
CA VAL A 22 14.22 2.04 15.87
C VAL A 22 14.07 2.79 17.18
N VAL A 23 14.25 2.07 18.28
CA VAL A 23 14.21 2.63 19.63
C VAL A 23 15.62 2.62 20.19
N LYS A 24 16.16 3.80 20.42
CA LYS A 24 17.45 4.00 21.09
C LYS A 24 17.22 4.22 22.58
N ASN A 25 17.91 3.47 23.41
CA ASN A 25 17.85 3.54 24.86
C ASN A 25 19.19 4.04 25.41
N ASP A 26 19.23 5.30 25.81
CA ASP A 26 20.41 5.93 26.41
C ASP A 26 20.45 5.77 27.95
N ASN A 27 19.56 4.96 28.53
CA ASN A 27 19.55 4.66 29.96
C ASN A 27 20.48 3.48 30.30
N ASP A 28 20.84 3.36 31.58
CA ASP A 28 21.66 2.26 32.12
C ASP A 28 20.87 0.98 32.44
N VAL A 29 19.56 0.96 32.13
CA VAL A 29 18.68 -0.20 32.32
C VAL A 29 17.94 -0.53 31.04
N ASN A 30 17.58 -1.80 30.86
CA ASN A 30 16.75 -2.23 29.73
C ASN A 30 15.36 -1.58 29.81
N ILE A 31 14.81 -1.20 28.66
CA ILE A 31 13.44 -0.70 28.55
C ILE A 31 12.61 -1.67 27.70
N ALA A 32 11.37 -1.87 28.10
CA ALA A 32 10.39 -2.68 27.38
C ALA A 32 9.10 -1.88 27.21
N GLY A 33 8.46 -2.02 26.06
CA GLY A 33 7.28 -1.23 25.75
C GLY A 33 6.61 -1.65 24.46
N THR A 34 5.62 -0.86 24.07
CA THR A 34 4.84 -1.09 22.85
C THR A 34 4.90 0.14 21.98
N CYS A 35 5.21 -0.04 20.70
CA CYS A 35 5.05 1.00 19.70
C CYS A 35 3.84 0.70 18.83
N THR A 36 3.12 1.75 18.43
CA THR A 36 2.00 1.71 17.51
C THR A 36 2.22 2.70 16.37
N ILE A 37 1.68 2.38 15.21
CA ILE A 37 1.68 3.25 14.03
C ILE A 37 0.31 3.17 13.39
N ARG A 38 -0.20 4.32 12.94
CA ARG A 38 -1.47 4.45 12.22
C ARG A 38 -1.17 5.04 10.85
N ILE A 39 -1.25 4.21 9.82
CA ILE A 39 -0.99 4.60 8.43
C ILE A 39 -2.30 5.04 7.79
N VAL A 40 -2.38 6.31 7.41
CA VAL A 40 -3.50 6.87 6.66
C VAL A 40 -3.12 6.93 5.19
N TYR A 41 -3.94 6.34 4.34
CA TYR A 41 -3.66 6.18 2.92
C TYR A 41 -4.84 6.51 2.02
N PRO A 42 -4.63 7.15 0.85
CA PRO A 42 -5.67 7.34 -0.14
C PRO A 42 -6.14 6.00 -0.71
N THR A 43 -7.45 5.85 -0.87
CA THR A 43 -8.10 4.72 -1.59
C THR A 43 -8.84 5.19 -2.84
N SER A 44 -8.99 6.50 -3.02
CA SER A 44 -9.52 7.16 -4.21
C SER A 44 -8.99 8.61 -4.24
N SER A 45 -9.46 9.42 -5.19
CA SER A 45 -9.14 10.87 -5.24
C SER A 45 -9.73 11.67 -4.08
N SER A 46 -10.71 11.14 -3.36
CA SER A 46 -11.43 11.82 -2.28
C SER A 46 -11.43 11.07 -0.95
N ASP A 47 -11.13 9.77 -0.96
CA ASP A 47 -11.26 8.90 0.20
C ASP A 47 -9.92 8.43 0.72
N THR A 48 -9.84 8.27 2.04
CA THR A 48 -8.71 7.67 2.73
C THR A 48 -9.17 6.50 3.58
N SER A 49 -8.33 5.49 3.67
CA SER A 49 -8.44 4.40 4.63
C SER A 49 -7.29 4.46 5.64
N THR A 50 -7.38 3.64 6.67
CA THR A 50 -6.41 3.59 7.76
C THR A 50 -6.05 2.15 8.10
N ARG A 51 -4.77 1.91 8.33
CA ARG A 51 -4.26 0.63 8.86
C ARG A 51 -3.34 0.88 10.05
N SER A 52 -3.58 0.15 11.13
CA SER A 52 -2.77 0.28 12.35
C SER A 52 -1.96 -0.97 12.60
N PHE A 53 -0.74 -0.79 13.11
CA PHE A 53 0.14 -1.87 13.55
C PHE A 53 0.64 -1.60 14.97
N SER A 54 0.99 -2.67 15.67
CA SER A 54 1.55 -2.61 17.02
C SER A 54 2.66 -3.63 17.14
N VAL A 55 3.77 -3.25 17.77
CA VAL A 55 4.92 -4.13 18.03
C VAL A 55 5.41 -3.93 19.46
N SER A 56 5.80 -5.03 20.10
CA SER A 56 6.53 -4.96 21.37
C SER A 56 8.00 -4.71 21.08
N VAL A 57 8.62 -3.83 21.87
CA VAL A 57 10.04 -3.47 21.74
C VAL A 57 10.75 -3.73 23.05
N ASN A 58 11.94 -4.34 22.98
CA ASN A 58 12.84 -4.50 24.12
C ASN A 58 14.21 -3.91 23.76
N ALA A 59 14.52 -2.70 24.22
CA ALA A 59 15.79 -2.04 23.93
C ALA A 59 16.77 -2.18 25.10
N PRO A 60 17.97 -2.74 24.89
CA PRO A 60 18.94 -2.94 25.95
C PRO A 60 19.51 -1.62 26.48
N ALA A 61 20.00 -1.62 27.71
CA ALA A 61 20.72 -0.48 28.30
C ALA A 61 21.85 0.00 27.39
N GLY A 62 21.93 1.32 27.15
CA GLY A 62 22.91 1.95 26.27
C GLY A 62 22.86 1.51 24.80
N GLY A 63 21.82 0.81 24.36
CA GLY A 63 21.73 0.21 23.03
C GLY A 63 20.47 0.61 22.25
N SER A 64 20.12 -0.19 21.24
CA SER A 64 18.93 0.03 20.43
C SER A 64 18.27 -1.26 19.99
N ALA A 65 16.96 -1.22 19.79
CA ALA A 65 16.18 -2.29 19.16
C ALA A 65 15.53 -1.77 17.87
N THR A 66 15.41 -2.65 16.87
CA THR A 66 14.70 -2.38 15.62
C THR A 66 13.59 -3.39 15.46
N GLU A 67 12.35 -2.91 15.36
CA GLU A 67 11.17 -3.76 15.15
C GLU A 67 10.48 -3.41 13.83
N THR A 68 9.87 -4.42 13.21
CA THR A 68 9.12 -4.28 11.96
C THR A 68 7.64 -4.29 12.27
N PHE A 69 6.93 -3.19 11.96
CA PHE A 69 5.48 -3.10 12.10
C PHE A 69 4.74 -3.99 11.09
N GLY A 70 5.24 -4.01 9.86
CA GLY A 70 4.62 -4.68 8.73
C GLY A 70 4.73 -3.87 7.45
N SER A 71 4.07 -4.35 6.40
CA SER A 71 4.09 -3.75 5.07
C SER A 71 2.70 -3.35 4.62
N VAL A 72 2.63 -2.28 3.83
CA VAL A 72 1.41 -1.78 3.19
C VAL A 72 1.64 -1.75 1.69
N HIS A 73 0.68 -2.28 0.94
CA HIS A 73 0.68 -2.23 -0.51
C HIS A 73 0.03 -0.92 -1.01
N TYR A 74 0.71 -0.21 -1.90
CA TYR A 74 0.32 1.13 -2.35
C TYR A 74 -0.40 1.11 -3.69
N ALA A 75 -1.69 0.80 -3.69
CA ALA A 75 -2.47 0.77 -4.93
C ALA A 75 -2.71 2.16 -5.58
N TRP A 76 -2.55 3.24 -4.81
CA TRP A 76 -2.88 4.60 -5.25
C TRP A 76 -1.75 5.58 -5.01
N SER A 77 -1.56 6.50 -5.96
CA SER A 77 -0.64 7.62 -5.81
C SER A 77 -1.22 8.66 -4.86
N GLY A 78 -0.38 9.31 -4.07
CA GLY A 78 -0.77 10.34 -3.13
C GLY A 78 0.18 10.41 -1.94
N THR A 79 -0.15 11.25 -0.96
CA THR A 79 0.65 11.37 0.25
C THR A 79 0.03 10.56 1.38
N PHE A 80 0.82 9.66 1.93
CA PHE A 80 0.46 8.78 3.03
C PHE A 80 1.10 9.33 4.28
N THR A 81 0.37 9.32 5.40
CA THR A 81 0.89 9.80 6.68
C THR A 81 0.89 8.68 7.70
N TYR A 82 1.88 8.70 8.59
CA TYR A 82 2.04 7.66 9.60
C TYR A 82 2.37 8.24 10.98
N PRO A 83 1.40 8.87 11.66
CA PRO A 83 1.53 9.12 13.09
C PRO A 83 1.70 7.80 13.85
N GLY A 84 2.52 7.83 14.89
CA GLY A 84 2.71 6.72 15.80
C GLY A 84 3.16 7.18 17.18
N GLU A 85 3.18 6.22 18.10
CA GLU A 85 3.55 6.45 19.49
C GLU A 85 4.21 5.21 20.05
N CYS A 86 5.24 5.40 20.88
CA CYS A 86 5.80 4.34 21.71
C CYS A 86 5.55 4.65 23.18
N SER A 87 5.14 3.63 23.93
CA SER A 87 4.88 3.69 25.36
C SER A 87 5.79 2.71 26.10
N PHE A 88 6.56 3.23 27.05
CA PHE A 88 7.46 2.50 27.94
C PHE A 88 7.09 2.85 29.38
N ASP A 89 6.42 1.94 30.07
CA ASP A 89 5.77 2.19 31.36
C ASP A 89 4.87 3.44 31.34
N GLN A 90 5.22 4.47 32.10
CA GLN A 90 4.51 5.75 32.20
C GLN A 90 4.93 6.78 31.14
N TYR A 91 5.96 6.49 30.34
CA TYR A 91 6.54 7.41 29.38
C TYR A 91 5.99 7.13 27.99
N THR A 92 5.52 8.17 27.31
CA THR A 92 5.09 8.10 25.91
C THR A 92 5.91 9.02 25.04
N LYS A 93 6.16 8.59 23.80
CA LYS A 93 6.82 9.41 22.79
C LYS A 93 6.15 9.23 21.44
N SER A 94 5.63 10.32 20.90
CA SER A 94 5.02 10.33 19.58
C SER A 94 6.06 10.55 18.48
N PHE A 95 5.77 10.03 17.30
CA PHE A 95 6.50 10.24 16.06
C PHE A 95 5.53 10.37 14.89
N SER A 96 5.97 10.96 13.79
CA SER A 96 5.18 11.03 12.58
C SER A 96 6.09 11.15 11.36
N GLY A 97 5.52 10.89 10.19
CA GLY A 97 6.14 11.16 8.91
C GLY A 97 5.14 10.95 7.79
N SER A 98 5.64 11.09 6.57
CA SER A 98 4.87 10.90 5.36
C SER A 98 5.70 10.28 4.25
N VAL A 99 5.05 9.52 3.38
CA VAL A 99 5.62 9.04 2.12
C VAL A 99 4.71 9.49 0.99
N THR A 100 5.29 10.07 -0.05
CA THR A 100 4.57 10.42 -1.26
C THR A 100 4.78 9.31 -2.27
N VAL A 101 3.67 8.71 -2.68
CA VAL A 101 3.64 7.68 -3.72
C VAL A 101 3.26 8.34 -5.02
N ILE A 102 4.13 8.19 -6.02
CA ILE A 102 3.87 8.71 -7.36
C ILE A 102 3.23 7.63 -8.21
N LYS A 103 2.36 8.04 -9.14
CA LYS A 103 1.81 7.11 -10.12
C LYS A 103 2.96 6.58 -10.97
N ASP A 104 3.04 5.27 -11.12
CA ASP A 104 3.98 4.72 -12.09
C ASP A 104 3.49 5.08 -13.49
N THR A 105 4.21 6.00 -14.14
CA THR A 105 3.99 6.40 -15.54
C THR A 105 5.00 5.74 -16.47
N SER A 106 5.86 4.87 -15.94
CA SER A 106 6.75 4.06 -16.78
C SER A 106 5.87 3.28 -17.75
N PRO A 107 6.20 3.26 -19.07
CA PRO A 107 5.51 2.38 -19.98
C PRO A 107 5.61 0.98 -19.40
N ILE A 108 4.46 0.34 -19.16
CA ILE A 108 4.36 -1.03 -18.66
C ILE A 108 5.37 -1.84 -19.46
N ASN A 109 6.46 -2.28 -18.83
CA ASN A 109 7.42 -3.13 -19.50
C ASN A 109 6.75 -4.51 -19.53
N PRO A 110 6.27 -5.00 -20.69
CA PRO A 110 5.46 -6.22 -20.77
C PRO A 110 6.24 -7.48 -20.36
N SER A 111 7.52 -7.34 -20.02
CA SER A 111 8.41 -8.42 -19.60
C SER A 111 8.19 -8.90 -18.16
N ASN A 112 7.52 -8.13 -17.28
CA ASN A 112 7.19 -8.57 -15.91
C ASN A 112 5.67 -8.66 -15.62
N SER A 113 4.82 -8.27 -16.57
CA SER A 113 3.37 -8.43 -16.42
C SER A 113 2.96 -9.80 -16.96
N LEU A 114 2.39 -10.66 -16.11
CA LEU A 114 1.89 -11.97 -16.54
C LEU A 114 0.61 -11.86 -17.39
N PHE A 115 -0.09 -10.72 -17.35
CA PHE A 115 -1.28 -10.48 -18.16
C PHE A 115 -1.47 -8.99 -18.40
N SER A 116 -2.38 -8.63 -19.31
CA SER A 116 -2.88 -7.28 -19.46
C SER A 116 -4.39 -7.24 -19.52
N VAL A 117 -4.92 -6.05 -19.25
CA VAL A 117 -6.35 -5.76 -19.22
C VAL A 117 -6.60 -4.51 -20.05
N GLU A 118 -7.63 -4.56 -20.90
CA GLU A 118 -8.15 -3.43 -21.66
C GLU A 118 -9.64 -3.26 -21.32
N LEU A 119 -10.03 -2.02 -21.00
CA LEU A 119 -11.43 -1.65 -20.78
C LEU A 119 -11.90 -0.80 -21.97
N ILE A 120 -12.97 -1.23 -22.61
CA ILE A 120 -13.60 -0.52 -23.73
C ILE A 120 -15.01 -0.17 -23.32
N ALA A 121 -15.35 1.12 -23.39
CA ALA A 121 -16.72 1.60 -23.16
C ALA A 121 -17.38 1.95 -24.50
N TYR A 122 -18.66 1.60 -24.66
CA TYR A 122 -19.48 2.03 -25.78
C TYR A 122 -20.95 2.25 -25.37
N PRO A 123 -21.59 3.37 -25.74
CA PRO A 123 -20.98 4.55 -26.35
C PRO A 123 -20.07 5.30 -25.35
N THR A 124 -19.08 6.05 -25.85
CA THR A 124 -18.15 6.82 -25.01
C THR A 124 -18.70 8.18 -24.58
N GLU A 125 -19.77 8.64 -25.23
CA GLU A 125 -20.47 9.88 -24.95
C GLU A 125 -21.98 9.63 -25.01
N LEU A 126 -22.74 10.24 -24.10
CA LEU A 126 -24.19 10.20 -24.06
C LEU A 126 -24.73 11.62 -23.86
N GLU A 127 -25.71 12.02 -24.68
CA GLU A 127 -26.49 13.23 -24.42
C GLU A 127 -27.81 12.87 -23.74
N GLY A 128 -28.01 13.39 -22.52
CA GLY A 128 -29.17 13.08 -21.68
C GLY A 128 -28.95 11.85 -20.81
N GLY A 129 -29.60 10.73 -21.16
CA GLY A 129 -29.52 9.47 -20.42
C GLY A 129 -29.47 8.26 -21.37
N GLY A 130 -28.90 7.14 -20.91
CA GLY A 130 -28.71 5.93 -21.71
C GLY A 130 -27.89 4.88 -20.98
N GLU A 131 -27.70 3.73 -21.62
CA GLU A 131 -26.85 2.65 -21.12
C GLU A 131 -25.46 2.72 -21.74
N VAL A 132 -24.42 2.49 -20.93
CA VAL A 132 -23.04 2.33 -21.38
C VAL A 132 -22.65 0.86 -21.20
N TYR A 133 -22.17 0.25 -22.27
CA TYR A 133 -21.64 -1.10 -22.24
C TYR A 133 -20.13 -1.05 -21.98
N LEU A 134 -19.68 -1.81 -20.98
CA LEU A 134 -18.27 -1.99 -20.67
C LEU A 134 -17.83 -3.37 -21.14
N GLN A 135 -16.85 -3.42 -22.03
CA GLN A 135 -16.15 -4.63 -22.41
C GLN A 135 -14.80 -4.64 -21.71
N VAL A 136 -14.55 -5.66 -20.88
CA VAL A 136 -13.24 -5.94 -20.31
C VAL A 136 -12.59 -7.06 -21.09
N LYS A 137 -11.41 -6.81 -21.64
CA LYS A 137 -10.54 -7.84 -22.20
C LYS A 137 -9.41 -8.07 -21.23
N ALA A 138 -9.14 -9.32 -20.90
CA ALA A 138 -7.93 -9.72 -20.19
C ALA A 138 -7.21 -10.77 -21.03
N TRP A 139 -5.89 -10.66 -21.17
CA TRP A 139 -5.09 -11.63 -21.91
C TRP A 139 -3.74 -11.87 -21.24
N ASN A 140 -3.25 -13.09 -21.33
CA ASN A 140 -1.90 -13.46 -20.89
C ASN A 140 -0.89 -13.16 -22.02
N TYR A 141 0.31 -12.73 -21.66
CA TYR A 141 1.41 -12.49 -22.60
C TYR A 141 2.19 -13.76 -22.98
N ASP A 142 2.10 -14.83 -22.19
CA ASP A 142 2.91 -16.04 -22.33
C ASP A 142 2.45 -17.02 -23.43
N GLY A 143 1.37 -16.69 -24.16
CA GLY A 143 0.81 -17.54 -25.22
C GLY A 143 0.21 -18.87 -24.72
N SER A 144 0.19 -19.08 -23.40
CA SER A 144 -0.53 -20.19 -22.80
C SER A 144 -2.03 -19.95 -22.94
N LEU A 145 -2.78 -21.00 -23.28
CA LEU A 145 -4.25 -20.98 -23.30
C LEU A 145 -4.82 -20.93 -21.87
N ILE A 146 -4.06 -20.44 -20.88
CA ILE A 146 -4.50 -20.33 -19.49
C ILE A 146 -5.39 -19.09 -19.40
N PRO A 147 -6.70 -19.24 -19.15
CA PRO A 147 -7.60 -18.12 -19.05
C PRO A 147 -7.24 -17.26 -17.83
N VAL A 148 -7.30 -15.93 -18.00
CA VAL A 148 -7.12 -14.99 -16.89
C VAL A 148 -8.36 -15.06 -16.00
N MET A 149 -8.25 -15.72 -14.85
CA MET A 149 -9.36 -15.82 -13.90
C MET A 149 -9.40 -14.59 -12.99
N GLY A 150 -10.56 -13.93 -12.93
CA GLY A 150 -10.76 -12.76 -12.09
C GLY A 150 -12.23 -12.44 -11.82
N TYR A 151 -12.45 -11.31 -11.16
CA TYR A 151 -13.78 -10.71 -11.00
C TYR A 151 -13.69 -9.23 -11.36
N ILE A 152 -14.79 -8.68 -11.88
CA ILE A 152 -14.98 -7.23 -11.97
C ILE A 152 -15.86 -6.84 -10.77
N GLU A 153 -15.47 -5.78 -10.06
CA GLU A 153 -16.26 -5.18 -9.00
C GLU A 153 -16.70 -3.78 -9.44
N ILE A 154 -18.01 -3.52 -9.46
CA ILE A 154 -18.61 -2.22 -9.79
C ILE A 154 -19.52 -1.85 -8.62
N ASP A 155 -19.24 -0.73 -7.95
CA ASP A 155 -20.05 -0.21 -6.82
C ASP A 155 -20.35 -1.25 -5.72
N GLY A 156 -19.42 -2.18 -5.49
CA GLY A 156 -19.55 -3.25 -4.48
C GLY A 156 -20.20 -4.54 -5.00
N ASP A 157 -20.76 -4.54 -6.21
CA ASP A 157 -21.28 -5.74 -6.85
C ASP A 157 -20.19 -6.48 -7.64
N ARG A 158 -20.01 -7.76 -7.32
CA ARG A 158 -18.99 -8.63 -7.94
C ARG A 158 -19.57 -9.46 -9.08
N ILE A 159 -19.10 -9.21 -10.29
CA ILE A 159 -19.37 -10.03 -11.47
C ILE A 159 -18.31 -11.13 -11.51
N ARG A 160 -18.74 -12.38 -11.29
CA ARG A 160 -17.89 -13.59 -11.32
C ARG A 160 -18.08 -14.35 -12.64
N GLY A 161 -17.06 -15.09 -13.06
CA GLY A 161 -17.16 -15.98 -14.22
C GLY A 161 -16.89 -15.29 -15.55
N ILE A 162 -15.86 -14.44 -15.59
CA ILE A 162 -15.31 -13.92 -16.85
C ILE A 162 -14.32 -14.99 -17.32
N TRP A 163 -14.64 -15.66 -18.43
CA TRP A 163 -13.88 -16.76 -19.02
C TRP A 163 -13.20 -16.32 -20.31
#